data_AF-A0A154VI32-F1
#
_entry.id   AF-A0A154VI32-F1
#
_cell.length_a   1.000
_cell.length_b   1.000
_cell.length_c   1.000
_cell.angle_alpha   90.00
_cell.angle_beta   90.00
_cell.angle_gamma   90.00
#
_symmetry.space_group_name_H-M   'P 1'
#
loop_
_entity.id
_entity.type
_entity.pdbx_description
1 polymer ?
#
loop_
_entity_poly.entity_id
_entity_poly.type
_entity_poly.pdbx_seq_one_letter_code
_entity_poly.pdbx_strand_id
1 'polypeptide(L)'
;MAFANRINDLARTLSQYPTFVTVMGNKVDVRTKEQLGTLSAETAKLEALAAEGDTAIANGTCTDPAGLSSRLDFNAPQISSLLTAFAAQDSERLKSMSIISKQKFDAYAKNRLGAEKRFAEEVSQLLTQESQAVGQLEKPQQPKPAPDLTPQPKPEPRPQPAPKPGPKPKPVMSLQEVIASLPGYMQVNHPEAISDFDADSLKVACDTAGESAIKLGVKTPDGIVDYATVQFTGGANVTSQAWASAILKDKALGTIDDRVAILNNALQARLSLASVLGADTSPEPINS
;
A
#
# COMPACT_ATOMS: atom_id res chain seq x y z
N MET A 1 -14.15 0.38 -31.41
CA MET A 1 -13.78 -0.36 -30.19
C MET A 1 -15.01 -0.37 -29.30
N ALA A 2 -15.31 -1.47 -28.63
CA ALA A 2 -16.43 -1.54 -27.69
C ALA A 2 -15.90 -1.28 -26.28
N PHE A 3 -16.20 -0.11 -25.72
CA PHE A 3 -15.76 0.34 -24.40
C PHE A 3 -16.29 -0.59 -23.30
N ALA A 4 -17.55 -1.05 -23.41
CA ALA A 4 -18.17 -1.95 -22.43
C ALA A 4 -17.41 -3.28 -22.30
N ASN A 5 -17.04 -3.89 -23.43
CA ASN A 5 -16.25 -5.14 -23.43
C ASN A 5 -14.90 -4.95 -22.74
N ARG A 6 -14.25 -3.80 -22.95
CA ARG A 6 -12.97 -3.50 -22.31
C ARG A 6 -13.11 -3.34 -20.80
N ILE A 7 -14.18 -2.69 -20.32
CA ILE A 7 -14.49 -2.58 -18.88
C ILE A 7 -14.70 -3.98 -18.28
N ASN A 8 -15.43 -4.86 -18.97
CA ASN A 8 -15.66 -6.24 -18.52
C ASN A 8 -14.35 -7.05 -18.45
N ASP A 9 -13.48 -6.96 -19.46
CA ASP A 9 -12.16 -7.62 -19.45
C ASP A 9 -11.28 -7.14 -18.29
N LEU A 10 -11.32 -5.84 -17.98
CA LEU A 10 -10.61 -5.27 -16.85
C LEU A 10 -11.18 -5.79 -15.51
N ALA A 11 -12.49 -5.94 -15.40
CA ALA A 11 -13.14 -6.52 -14.23
C ALA A 11 -12.74 -8.00 -14.03
N ARG A 12 -12.68 -8.77 -15.12
CA ARG A 12 -12.19 -10.17 -15.12
C ARG A 12 -10.72 -10.26 -14.76
N THR A 13 -9.91 -9.29 -15.16
CA THR A 13 -8.49 -9.22 -14.78
C THR A 13 -8.36 -8.92 -13.29
N LEU A 14 -9.15 -7.96 -12.79
CA LEU A 14 -9.15 -7.61 -11.37
C LEU A 14 -9.62 -8.79 -10.49
N SER A 15 -10.56 -9.61 -10.95
CA SER A 15 -11.06 -10.76 -10.16
C SER A 15 -10.02 -11.86 -9.94
N GLN A 16 -8.93 -11.88 -10.71
CA GLN A 16 -7.82 -12.82 -10.52
C GLN A 16 -6.94 -12.48 -9.31
N TYR A 17 -6.99 -11.23 -8.82
CA TYR A 17 -6.20 -10.84 -7.65
C TYR A 17 -6.85 -11.37 -6.38
N PRO A 18 -6.08 -11.96 -5.45
CA PRO A 18 -6.62 -12.55 -4.23
C PRO A 18 -7.39 -11.52 -3.39
N THR A 19 -8.53 -11.93 -2.86
CA THR A 19 -9.43 -11.10 -2.04
C THR A 19 -9.36 -11.44 -0.55
N PHE A 20 -8.54 -12.42 -0.18
CA PHE A 20 -8.28 -12.83 1.19
C PHE A 20 -6.82 -13.28 1.35
N VAL A 21 -6.37 -13.31 2.60
CA VAL A 21 -5.08 -13.85 3.02
C VAL A 21 -5.32 -14.79 4.20
N THR A 22 -4.53 -15.86 4.29
CA THR A 22 -4.54 -16.74 5.46
C THR A 22 -3.47 -16.26 6.45
N VAL A 23 -3.89 -15.94 7.67
CA VAL A 23 -3.02 -15.52 8.76
C VAL A 23 -3.19 -16.50 9.91
N MET A 24 -2.10 -17.21 10.28
CA MET A 24 -2.11 -18.17 11.40
C MET A 24 -3.25 -19.20 11.31
N GLY A 25 -3.51 -19.72 10.11
CA GLY A 25 -4.61 -20.67 9.85
C GLY A 25 -6.00 -20.04 9.71
N ASN A 26 -6.17 -18.75 10.02
CA ASN A 26 -7.43 -18.03 9.90
C ASN A 26 -7.51 -17.23 8.59
N LYS A 27 -8.68 -17.27 7.93
CA LYS A 27 -8.94 -16.48 6.73
C LYS A 27 -9.25 -15.02 7.12
N VAL A 28 -8.52 -14.09 6.52
CA VAL A 28 -8.71 -12.64 6.66
C VAL A 28 -9.03 -12.06 5.29
N ASP A 29 -10.19 -11.45 5.15
CA ASP A 29 -10.60 -10.84 3.88
C ASP A 29 -9.87 -9.52 3.65
N VAL A 30 -9.17 -9.42 2.51
CA VAL A 30 -8.57 -8.18 1.98
C VAL A 30 -9.67 -7.23 1.50
N ARG A 31 -10.74 -7.79 0.94
CA ARG A 31 -11.98 -7.10 0.60
C ARG A 31 -13.14 -7.89 1.17
N THR A 32 -14.02 -7.22 1.92
CA THR A 32 -15.21 -7.90 2.43
C THR A 32 -16.16 -8.29 1.30
N LYS A 33 -17.07 -9.21 1.59
CA LYS A 33 -18.12 -9.61 0.66
C LYS A 33 -18.97 -8.42 0.20
N GLU A 34 -19.27 -7.50 1.11
CA GLU A 34 -20.00 -6.25 0.82
C GLU A 34 -19.20 -5.36 -0.12
N GLN A 35 -17.91 -5.14 0.16
CA GLN A 35 -17.03 -4.33 -0.71
C GLN A 35 -16.95 -4.91 -2.13
N LEU A 36 -16.80 -6.24 -2.25
CA LEU A 36 -16.79 -6.92 -3.55
C LEU A 36 -18.13 -6.80 -4.28
N GLY A 37 -19.25 -6.93 -3.55
CA GLY A 37 -20.59 -6.75 -4.09
C GLY A 37 -20.81 -5.33 -4.61
N THR A 38 -20.44 -4.31 -3.83
CA THR A 38 -20.57 -2.91 -4.24
C THR A 38 -19.69 -2.58 -5.45
N LEU A 39 -18.45 -3.08 -5.49
CA LEU A 39 -17.56 -2.87 -6.64
C LEU A 39 -18.11 -3.53 -7.90
N SER A 40 -18.62 -4.76 -7.79
CA SER A 40 -19.22 -5.48 -8.91
C SER A 40 -20.47 -4.77 -9.43
N ALA A 41 -21.31 -4.25 -8.53
CA ALA A 41 -22.54 -3.54 -8.90
C ALA A 41 -22.22 -2.21 -9.60
N GLU A 42 -21.27 -1.43 -9.09
CA GLU A 42 -20.86 -0.19 -9.75
C GLU A 42 -20.21 -0.48 -11.11
N THR A 43 -19.36 -1.51 -11.20
CA THR A 43 -18.74 -1.92 -12.47
C THR A 43 -19.79 -2.29 -13.51
N ALA A 44 -20.81 -3.09 -13.14
CA ALA A 44 -21.89 -3.47 -14.04
C ALA A 44 -22.74 -2.28 -14.49
N LYS A 45 -22.98 -1.31 -13.60
CA LYS A 45 -23.65 -0.05 -13.95
C LYS A 45 -22.85 0.74 -14.98
N LEU A 46 -21.53 0.80 -14.84
CA LEU A 46 -20.66 1.50 -15.79
C LEU A 46 -20.51 0.76 -17.12
N GLU A 47 -20.46 -0.57 -17.09
CA GLU A 47 -20.49 -1.41 -18.30
C GLU A 47 -21.80 -1.19 -19.08
N ALA A 48 -22.95 -1.13 -18.40
CA ALA A 48 -24.23 -0.85 -19.04
C ALA A 48 -24.26 0.57 -19.66
N LEU A 49 -23.72 1.56 -18.94
CA LEU A 49 -23.62 2.93 -19.47
C LEU A 49 -22.70 3.02 -20.69
N ALA A 50 -21.59 2.27 -20.69
CA ALA A 50 -20.70 2.15 -21.84
C ALA A 50 -21.35 1.37 -22.99
N ALA A 51 -22.24 0.40 -22.71
CA ALA A 51 -22.97 -0.27 -23.78
C ALA A 51 -23.96 0.68 -24.49
N GLU A 52 -24.55 1.63 -23.75
CA GLU A 52 -25.36 2.71 -24.33
C GLU A 52 -24.51 3.59 -25.27
N GLY A 53 -23.31 4.00 -24.84
CA GLY A 53 -22.39 4.82 -25.63
C GLY A 53 -21.84 4.08 -26.86
N ASP A 54 -21.40 2.83 -26.70
CA ASP A 54 -21.02 1.93 -27.79
C ASP A 54 -22.11 1.83 -28.86
N THR A 55 -23.37 1.69 -28.45
CA THR A 55 -24.52 1.63 -29.35
C THR A 55 -24.72 2.97 -30.09
N ALA A 56 -24.63 4.10 -29.39
CA ALA A 56 -24.73 5.43 -30.00
C ALA A 56 -23.63 5.67 -31.04
N ILE A 57 -22.38 5.31 -30.71
CA ILE A 57 -21.23 5.44 -31.60
C ILE A 57 -21.38 4.53 -32.82
N ALA A 58 -21.81 3.28 -32.62
CA ALA A 58 -22.02 2.33 -33.71
C ALA A 58 -23.11 2.78 -34.70
N ASN A 59 -24.21 3.34 -34.17
CA ASN A 59 -25.28 3.91 -34.98
C ASN A 59 -24.91 5.26 -35.61
N GLY A 60 -23.86 5.92 -35.10
CA GLY A 60 -23.47 7.27 -35.49
C GLY A 60 -24.45 8.35 -35.07
N THR A 61 -25.42 8.02 -34.21
CA THR A 61 -26.46 8.93 -33.71
C THR A 61 -27.10 8.39 -32.43
N CYS A 62 -27.64 9.28 -31.60
CA CYS A 62 -28.52 8.96 -30.48
C CYS A 62 -29.43 10.14 -30.15
N THR A 63 -30.54 9.89 -29.44
CA THR A 63 -31.57 10.90 -29.14
C THR A 63 -31.05 12.09 -28.33
N ASP A 64 -30.10 11.87 -27.42
CA ASP A 64 -29.52 12.90 -26.54
C ASP A 64 -28.01 12.65 -26.32
N PRO A 65 -27.16 13.05 -27.28
CA PRO A 65 -25.73 12.81 -27.16
C PRO A 65 -25.05 13.64 -26.05
N ALA A 66 -25.45 14.91 -25.82
CA ALA A 66 -24.95 15.70 -24.69
C ALA A 66 -25.28 15.07 -23.34
N GLY A 67 -26.51 14.60 -23.15
CA GLY A 67 -26.92 13.95 -21.91
C GLY A 67 -26.16 12.65 -21.67
N LEU A 68 -25.97 11.84 -22.71
CA LEU A 68 -25.19 10.60 -22.60
C LEU A 68 -23.70 10.86 -22.34
N SER A 69 -23.09 11.81 -23.04
CA SER A 69 -21.70 12.24 -22.78
C SER A 69 -21.54 12.76 -21.35
N SER A 70 -22.46 13.62 -20.88
CA SER A 70 -22.42 14.13 -19.51
C SER A 70 -22.54 13.03 -18.47
N ARG A 71 -23.40 12.02 -18.70
CA ARG A 71 -23.51 10.84 -17.83
C ARG A 71 -22.22 10.04 -17.81
N LEU A 72 -21.59 9.80 -18.96
CA LEU A 72 -20.32 9.07 -19.07
C LEU A 72 -19.20 9.80 -18.30
N ASP A 73 -19.04 11.11 -18.51
CA ASP A 73 -18.03 11.93 -17.80
C ASP A 73 -18.28 12.00 -16.30
N PHE A 74 -19.53 12.18 -15.86
CA PHE A 74 -19.88 12.22 -14.44
C PHE A 74 -19.60 10.87 -13.74
N ASN A 75 -19.77 9.76 -14.47
CA ASN A 75 -19.58 8.42 -13.91
C ASN A 75 -18.11 7.92 -14.01
N ALA A 76 -17.26 8.55 -14.83
CA ALA A 76 -15.85 8.19 -14.99
C ALA A 76 -15.07 8.05 -13.66
N PRO A 77 -15.18 8.96 -12.67
CA PRO A 77 -14.42 8.86 -11.42
C PRO A 77 -15.07 7.95 -10.35
N GLN A 78 -16.22 7.32 -10.61
CA GLN A 78 -17.00 6.63 -9.56
C GLN A 78 -16.28 5.42 -8.97
N ILE A 79 -15.63 4.59 -9.80
CA ILE A 79 -14.83 3.46 -9.30
C ILE A 79 -13.66 3.94 -8.43
N SER A 80 -12.96 5.00 -8.86
CA SER A 80 -11.87 5.58 -8.07
C SER A 80 -12.36 6.10 -6.72
N SER A 81 -13.54 6.73 -6.70
CA SER A 81 -14.17 7.26 -5.49
C SER A 81 -14.58 6.13 -4.54
N LEU A 82 -15.18 5.07 -5.08
CA LEU A 82 -15.57 3.87 -4.34
C LEU A 82 -14.36 3.19 -3.70
N LEU A 83 -13.28 2.98 -4.45
CA LEU A 83 -12.08 2.31 -3.95
C LEU A 83 -11.35 3.16 -2.89
N THR A 84 -11.42 4.49 -3.00
CA THR A 84 -10.93 5.40 -1.96
C THR A 84 -11.72 5.23 -0.66
N ALA A 85 -13.04 5.06 -0.75
CA ALA A 85 -13.88 4.79 0.41
C ALA A 85 -13.56 3.41 1.03
N PHE A 86 -13.27 2.39 0.22
CA PHE A 86 -12.84 1.08 0.72
C PHE A 86 -11.51 1.17 1.47
N ALA A 87 -10.52 1.90 0.94
CA ALA A 87 -9.24 2.09 1.63
C ALA A 87 -9.40 2.75 3.01
N ALA A 88 -10.37 3.67 3.16
CA ALA A 88 -10.71 4.25 4.45
C ALA A 88 -11.34 3.22 5.41
N GLN A 89 -12.26 2.39 4.92
CA GLN A 89 -12.85 1.29 5.71
C GLN A 89 -11.80 0.25 6.13
N ASP A 90 -10.87 -0.09 5.24
CA ASP A 90 -9.78 -1.01 5.55
C ASP A 90 -8.86 -0.43 6.63
N SER A 91 -8.59 0.87 6.57
CA SER A 91 -7.79 1.57 7.60
C SER A 91 -8.44 1.50 8.97
N GLU A 92 -9.77 1.53 9.06
CA GLU A 92 -10.50 1.31 10.32
C GLU A 92 -10.47 -0.16 10.75
N ARG A 93 -10.67 -1.11 9.82
CA ARG A 93 -10.59 -2.54 10.12
C ARG A 93 -9.20 -2.94 10.63
N LEU A 94 -8.14 -2.32 10.12
CA LEU A 94 -6.77 -2.55 10.55
C LEU A 94 -6.49 -2.14 12.01
N LYS A 95 -7.28 -1.24 12.60
CA LYS A 95 -7.10 -0.82 14.01
C LYS A 95 -7.51 -1.89 15.01
N SER A 96 -8.46 -2.75 14.65
CA SER A 96 -8.96 -3.83 15.51
C SER A 96 -8.26 -5.18 15.28
N MET A 97 -7.33 -5.25 14.32
CA MET A 97 -6.61 -6.47 13.97
C MET A 97 -5.33 -6.63 14.79
N SER A 98 -4.98 -7.88 15.11
CA SER A 98 -3.64 -8.25 15.60
C SER A 98 -2.55 -7.80 14.62
N ILE A 99 -1.37 -7.46 15.13
CA ILE A 99 -0.24 -6.95 14.34
C ILE A 99 0.22 -7.94 13.28
N ILE A 100 0.25 -9.23 13.59
CA ILE A 100 0.58 -10.29 12.62
C ILE A 100 -0.43 -10.27 11.46
N SER A 101 -1.71 -10.13 11.78
CA SER A 101 -2.78 -10.03 10.79
C SER A 101 -2.70 -8.73 9.99
N LYS A 102 -2.33 -7.62 10.62
CA LYS A 102 -2.13 -6.32 9.97
C LYS A 102 -0.98 -6.36 8.97
N GLN A 103 0.20 -6.88 9.34
CA GLN A 103 1.35 -6.94 8.42
C GLN A 103 1.09 -7.81 7.19
N LYS A 104 0.46 -8.98 7.38
CA LYS A 104 0.07 -9.86 6.28
C LYS A 104 -1.05 -9.23 5.44
N PHE A 105 -2.02 -8.58 6.07
CA PHE A 105 -3.05 -7.82 5.39
C PHE A 105 -2.43 -6.71 4.53
N ASP A 106 -1.55 -5.88 5.09
CA ASP A 106 -0.95 -4.72 4.41
C ASP A 106 -0.15 -5.13 3.17
N ALA A 107 0.62 -6.22 3.25
CA ALA A 107 1.39 -6.74 2.11
C ALA A 107 0.47 -7.18 0.95
N TYR A 108 -0.59 -7.93 1.25
CA TYR A 108 -1.56 -8.39 0.24
C TYR A 108 -2.46 -7.25 -0.26
N ALA A 109 -2.89 -6.37 0.65
CA ALA A 109 -3.68 -5.19 0.36
C ALA A 109 -2.93 -4.24 -0.56
N LYS A 110 -1.61 -4.08 -0.42
CA LYS A 110 -0.80 -3.24 -1.33
C LYS A 110 -0.82 -3.77 -2.77
N ASN A 111 -0.71 -5.09 -2.96
CA ASN A 111 -0.79 -5.70 -4.29
C ASN A 111 -2.18 -5.56 -4.90
N ARG A 112 -3.23 -5.82 -4.10
CA ARG A 112 -4.63 -5.67 -4.53
C ARG A 112 -4.99 -4.22 -4.82
N LEU A 113 -4.61 -3.27 -3.95
CA LEU A 113 -4.84 -1.84 -4.11
C LEU A 113 -4.16 -1.30 -5.37
N GLY A 114 -2.95 -1.77 -5.69
CA GLY A 114 -2.28 -1.43 -6.94
C GLY A 114 -3.07 -1.89 -8.18
N ALA A 115 -3.66 -3.08 -8.14
CA ALA A 115 -4.51 -3.59 -9.22
C ALA A 115 -5.82 -2.81 -9.33
N GLU A 116 -6.47 -2.53 -8.20
CA GLU A 116 -7.71 -1.75 -8.13
C GLU A 116 -7.51 -0.32 -8.62
N LYS A 117 -6.36 0.30 -8.30
CA LYS A 117 -6.01 1.63 -8.81
C LYS A 117 -5.88 1.63 -10.34
N ARG A 118 -5.15 0.66 -10.91
CA ARG A 118 -5.03 0.54 -12.38
C ARG A 118 -6.39 0.31 -13.03
N PHE A 119 -7.18 -0.59 -12.46
CA PHE A 119 -8.55 -0.84 -12.90
C PHE A 119 -9.39 0.46 -12.93
N ALA A 120 -9.36 1.24 -11.85
CA ALA A 120 -10.09 2.51 -11.76
C ALA A 120 -9.62 3.55 -12.78
N GLU A 121 -8.30 3.69 -12.96
CA GLU A 121 -7.71 4.62 -13.91
C GLU A 121 -8.08 4.25 -15.35
N GLU A 122 -8.02 2.96 -15.71
CA GLU A 122 -8.38 2.49 -17.04
C GLU A 122 -9.89 2.64 -17.32
N VAL A 123 -10.76 2.29 -16.36
CA VAL A 123 -12.21 2.50 -16.50
C VAL A 123 -12.55 3.99 -16.67
N SER A 124 -11.92 4.86 -15.87
CA SER A 124 -12.12 6.31 -15.99
C SER A 124 -11.67 6.81 -17.36
N GLN A 125 -10.53 6.35 -17.87
CA GLN A 125 -10.04 6.74 -19.19
C GLN A 125 -10.98 6.28 -20.31
N LEU A 126 -11.50 5.06 -20.24
CA LEU A 126 -12.44 4.52 -21.21
C LEU A 126 -13.73 5.35 -21.25
N LEU A 127 -14.33 5.63 -20.09
CA LEU A 127 -15.56 6.41 -20.00
C LEU A 127 -15.36 7.86 -20.48
N THR A 128 -14.22 8.49 -20.19
CA THR A 128 -13.91 9.83 -20.72
C THR A 128 -13.70 9.81 -22.23
N GLN A 129 -13.02 8.80 -22.78
CA GLN A 129 -12.85 8.67 -24.23
C GLN A 129 -14.20 8.44 -24.93
N GLU A 130 -15.04 7.60 -24.34
CA GLU A 130 -16.37 7.31 -24.84
C GLU A 130 -17.27 8.55 -24.78
N SER A 131 -17.26 9.27 -23.67
CA SER A 131 -17.95 10.56 -23.53
C SER A 131 -17.57 11.53 -24.65
N GLN A 132 -16.27 11.67 -24.95
CA GLN A 132 -15.80 12.52 -26.03
C GLN A 132 -16.26 12.04 -27.41
N ALA A 133 -16.30 10.73 -27.64
CA ALA A 133 -16.78 10.15 -28.89
C ALA A 133 -18.29 10.34 -29.07
N VAL A 134 -19.07 10.15 -28.01
CA VAL A 134 -20.52 10.40 -28.00
C VAL A 134 -20.83 11.89 -28.18
N GLY A 135 -20.10 12.78 -27.51
CA GLY A 135 -20.28 14.24 -27.65
C GLY A 135 -19.97 14.76 -29.05
N GLN A 136 -19.17 14.04 -29.84
CA GLN A 136 -18.93 14.38 -31.26
C GLN A 136 -20.13 14.08 -32.15
N LEU A 137 -21.08 13.23 -31.72
CA LEU A 137 -22.30 12.94 -32.48
C LEU A 137 -23.25 14.14 -32.55
N GLU A 138 -23.09 15.14 -31.67
CA GLU A 138 -23.86 16.40 -31.72
C GLU A 138 -23.48 17.30 -32.90
N LYS A 139 -22.27 17.11 -33.45
CA LYS A 139 -21.79 17.91 -34.57
C LYS A 139 -22.12 17.17 -35.88
N PRO A 140 -22.75 17.82 -36.88
CA PRO A 140 -23.00 17.20 -38.17
C PRO A 140 -21.70 16.65 -38.77
N GLN A 141 -21.70 15.38 -39.16
CA GLN A 141 -20.53 14.67 -39.67
C GLN A 141 -19.96 15.34 -40.93
N GLN A 142 -18.68 15.70 -40.91
CA GLN A 142 -17.84 15.77 -42.11
C GLN A 142 -16.90 14.53 -42.10
N PRO A 143 -16.59 13.88 -43.24
CA PRO A 143 -16.07 12.50 -43.24
C PRO A 143 -14.67 12.33 -42.65
N LYS A 144 -14.46 11.18 -42.00
CA LYS A 144 -13.20 10.65 -41.43
C LYS A 144 -11.96 10.85 -42.32
N PRO A 145 -10.81 11.18 -41.72
CA PRO A 145 -9.53 10.55 -42.07
C PRO A 145 -9.26 9.37 -41.13
N ALA A 146 -8.73 8.28 -41.70
CA ALA A 146 -8.17 7.17 -40.93
C ALA A 146 -7.07 7.66 -39.98
N PRO A 147 -6.86 7.03 -38.80
CA PRO A 147 -5.73 7.37 -37.95
C PRO A 147 -4.43 6.96 -38.65
N ASP A 148 -3.74 7.95 -39.19
CA ASP A 148 -2.34 7.87 -39.57
C ASP A 148 -1.51 7.68 -38.27
N LEU A 149 -0.77 6.58 -38.20
CA LEU A 149 0.19 6.34 -37.13
C LEU A 149 1.45 7.17 -37.39
N THR A 150 1.37 8.49 -37.19
CA THR A 150 2.55 9.35 -37.15
C THR A 150 2.92 9.66 -35.69
N PRO A 151 4.13 9.32 -35.22
CA PRO A 151 4.58 9.73 -33.90
C PRO A 151 5.16 11.15 -33.94
N GLN A 152 4.46 12.16 -33.40
CA GLN A 152 5.01 13.48 -33.04
C GLN A 152 4.13 14.22 -32.00
N PRO A 153 4.65 15.25 -31.31
CA PRO A 153 5.90 15.38 -30.58
C PRO A 153 5.65 15.60 -29.07
N LYS A 154 6.70 15.56 -28.24
CA LYS A 154 6.64 15.85 -26.80
C LYS A 154 5.85 17.13 -26.50
N PRO A 155 4.90 17.13 -25.55
CA PRO A 155 4.23 18.36 -25.11
C PRO A 155 5.23 19.32 -24.46
N GLU A 156 5.23 20.58 -24.89
CA GLU A 156 5.86 21.67 -24.16
C GLU A 156 5.22 21.82 -22.77
N PRO A 157 6.00 22.20 -21.73
CA PRO A 157 5.45 22.37 -20.40
C PRO A 157 4.53 23.58 -20.35
N ARG A 158 3.23 23.34 -20.09
CA ARG A 158 2.30 24.39 -19.66
C ARG A 158 2.75 24.96 -18.31
N PRO A 159 2.57 26.28 -18.07
CA PRO A 159 2.81 26.86 -16.75
C PRO A 159 1.95 26.15 -15.71
N GLN A 160 2.59 25.68 -14.64
CA GLN A 160 1.95 24.95 -13.55
C GLN A 160 0.83 25.79 -12.94
N PRO A 161 -0.35 25.19 -12.67
CA PRO A 161 -1.32 25.80 -11.78
C PRO A 161 -0.64 26.12 -10.45
N ALA A 162 -0.88 27.32 -9.91
CA ALA A 162 -0.45 27.64 -8.55
C ALA A 162 -0.88 26.50 -7.61
N PRO A 163 0.03 25.93 -6.81
CA PRO A 163 -0.30 24.81 -5.97
C PRO A 163 -1.44 25.23 -5.04
N LYS A 164 -2.56 24.49 -5.11
CA LYS A 164 -3.52 24.46 -4.01
C LYS A 164 -2.72 24.16 -2.74
N PRO A 165 -2.99 24.84 -1.61
CA PRO A 165 -2.37 24.47 -0.35
C PRO A 165 -2.52 22.96 -0.18
N GLY A 166 -1.38 22.25 -0.13
CA GLY A 166 -1.40 20.82 0.08
C GLY A 166 -2.20 20.50 1.34
N PRO A 167 -2.75 19.28 1.47
CA PRO A 167 -3.18 18.82 2.77
C PRO A 167 -2.04 19.10 3.75
N LYS A 168 -2.35 19.81 4.85
CA LYS A 168 -1.37 20.04 5.92
C LYS A 168 -0.69 18.69 6.18
N PRO A 169 0.66 18.64 6.27
CA PRO A 169 1.33 17.42 6.69
C PRO A 169 0.59 16.89 7.91
N LYS A 170 0.14 15.63 7.86
CA LYS A 170 -0.16 14.93 9.12
C LYS A 170 1.10 15.15 9.97
N PRO A 171 0.96 15.58 11.24
CA PRO A 171 2.14 15.85 12.06
C PRO A 171 3.05 14.63 11.98
N VAL A 172 4.23 14.82 11.39
CA VAL A 172 5.30 13.84 11.51
C VAL A 172 5.54 13.79 13.00
N MET A 173 5.23 12.65 13.62
CA MET A 173 5.51 12.46 15.03
C MET A 173 6.97 12.83 15.23
N SER A 174 7.20 13.81 16.10
CA SER A 174 8.55 14.16 16.52
C SER A 174 9.25 12.91 17.04
N LEU A 175 10.58 12.87 16.97
CA LEU A 175 11.34 11.73 17.49
C LEU A 175 10.98 11.45 18.96
N GLN A 176 10.63 12.49 19.74
CA GLN A 176 10.17 12.34 21.13
C GLN A 176 8.80 11.69 21.25
N GLU A 177 7.86 11.99 20.35
CA GLU A 177 6.56 11.31 20.30
C GLU A 177 6.72 9.84 19.89
N VAL A 178 7.66 9.53 19.00
CA VAL A 178 8.01 8.16 18.63
C VAL A 178 8.59 7.42 19.84
N ILE A 179 9.53 8.01 20.56
CA ILE A 179 10.10 7.45 21.79
C ILE A 179 9.02 7.17 22.83
N ALA A 180 8.10 8.12 23.05
CA ALA A 180 6.98 7.96 23.98
C ALA A 180 6.05 6.78 23.60
N SER A 181 5.99 6.41 22.32
CA SER A 181 5.21 5.28 21.81
C SER A 181 5.95 3.93 21.77
N LEU A 182 7.28 3.93 21.97
CA LEU A 182 8.09 2.72 21.92
C LEU A 182 7.64 1.64 22.91
N PRO A 183 7.24 1.92 24.16
CA PRO A 183 6.80 0.86 25.08
C PRO A 183 5.61 0.07 24.52
N GLY A 184 4.61 0.77 23.98
CA GLY A 184 3.48 0.14 23.31
C GLY A 184 3.91 -0.63 22.06
N TYR A 185 4.84 -0.08 21.27
CA TYR A 185 5.41 -0.80 20.13
C TYR A 185 6.15 -2.09 20.54
N MET A 186 6.95 -2.07 21.60
CA MET A 186 7.74 -3.24 22.04
C MET A 186 6.88 -4.33 22.65
N GLN A 187 5.88 -3.96 23.46
CA GLN A 187 4.86 -4.90 23.96
C GLN A 187 4.14 -5.64 22.84
N VAL A 188 4.00 -4.97 21.72
CA VAL A 188 3.25 -5.45 20.57
C VAL A 188 4.11 -6.30 19.63
N ASN A 189 5.32 -5.84 19.30
CA ASN A 189 6.14 -6.45 18.24
C ASN A 189 7.21 -7.39 18.78
N HIS A 190 7.64 -7.22 20.04
CA HIS A 190 8.71 -7.99 20.66
C HIS A 190 8.39 -8.36 22.12
N PRO A 191 7.23 -9.01 22.40
CA PRO A 191 6.79 -9.30 23.77
C PRO A 191 7.77 -10.21 24.51
N GLU A 192 8.45 -11.12 23.81
CA GLU A 192 9.48 -11.98 24.41
C GLU A 192 10.74 -11.20 24.80
N ALA A 193 11.10 -10.17 24.06
CA ALA A 193 12.29 -9.35 24.33
C ALA A 193 12.09 -8.42 25.54
N ILE A 194 10.84 -8.28 26.00
CA ILE A 194 10.48 -7.41 27.13
C ILE A 194 9.82 -8.18 28.29
N SER A 195 9.85 -9.51 28.29
CA SER A 195 9.18 -10.34 29.30
C SER A 195 9.62 -10.04 30.72
N ASP A 196 10.85 -9.55 30.88
CA ASP A 196 11.48 -9.28 32.17
C ASP A 196 11.27 -7.83 32.64
N PHE A 197 10.58 -7.01 31.84
CA PHE A 197 10.31 -5.60 32.16
C PHE A 197 8.87 -5.42 32.66
N ASP A 198 8.72 -4.75 33.79
CA ASP A 198 7.45 -4.13 34.16
C ASP A 198 7.19 -2.86 33.33
N ALA A 199 5.98 -2.29 33.44
CA ALA A 199 5.57 -1.14 32.63
C ALA A 199 6.46 0.09 32.83
N ASP A 200 6.95 0.33 34.05
CA ASP A 200 7.77 1.50 34.37
C ASP A 200 9.21 1.28 33.91
N SER A 201 9.79 0.10 34.15
CA SER A 201 11.14 -0.23 33.66
C SER A 201 11.21 -0.33 32.15
N LEU A 202 10.16 -0.82 31.47
CA LEU A 202 10.07 -0.82 30.01
C LEU A 202 10.06 0.61 29.46
N LYS A 203 9.28 1.51 30.08
CA LYS A 203 9.22 2.90 29.66
C LYS A 203 10.60 3.55 29.75
N VAL A 204 11.31 3.37 30.87
CA VAL A 204 12.67 3.89 31.07
C VAL A 204 13.65 3.31 30.06
N ALA A 205 13.56 2.00 29.78
CA ALA A 205 14.41 1.34 28.79
C ALA A 205 14.16 1.86 27.36
N CYS A 206 12.89 2.09 27.00
CA CYS A 206 12.51 2.68 25.72
C CYS A 206 12.99 4.13 25.58
N ASP A 207 12.84 4.95 26.63
CA ASP A 207 13.35 6.32 26.67
C ASP A 207 14.88 6.33 26.47
N THR A 208 15.58 5.44 27.17
CA THR A 208 17.05 5.30 27.07
C THR A 208 17.50 4.84 25.68
N ALA A 209 16.82 3.86 25.09
CA ALA A 209 17.13 3.37 23.75
C ALA A 209 16.90 4.44 22.68
N GLY A 210 15.78 5.17 22.79
CA GLY A 210 15.44 6.30 21.92
C GLY A 210 16.46 7.43 21.99
N GLU A 211 16.82 7.86 23.19
CA GLU A 211 17.87 8.89 23.37
C GLU A 211 19.22 8.44 22.84
N SER A 212 19.55 7.15 22.98
CA SER A 212 20.79 6.57 22.46
C SER A 212 20.81 6.58 20.93
N ALA A 213 19.67 6.29 20.29
CA ALA A 213 19.52 6.39 18.84
C ALA A 213 19.70 7.84 18.35
N ILE A 214 19.12 8.82 19.06
CA ILE A 214 19.31 10.25 18.76
C ILE A 214 20.79 10.66 18.92
N LYS A 215 21.44 10.23 20.00
CA LYS A 215 22.89 10.50 20.23
C LYS A 215 23.77 9.87 19.15
N LEU A 216 23.37 8.71 18.62
CA LEU A 216 24.04 8.05 17.50
C LEU A 216 23.85 8.82 16.17
N GLY A 217 22.84 9.69 16.09
CA GLY A 217 22.57 10.59 14.98
C GLY A 217 21.37 10.22 14.13
N VAL A 218 20.55 9.25 14.56
CA VAL A 218 19.32 8.81 13.89
C VAL A 218 18.36 9.98 13.72
N LYS A 219 17.75 10.11 12.53
CA LYS A 219 16.91 11.27 12.19
C LYS A 219 15.47 10.90 11.87
N THR A 220 15.16 9.61 11.72
CA THR A 220 13.84 9.15 11.30
C THR A 220 13.13 8.38 12.42
N PRO A 221 11.78 8.43 12.45
CA PRO A 221 10.98 7.56 13.30
C PRO A 221 11.34 6.08 13.18
N ASP A 222 11.49 5.59 11.94
CA ASP A 222 11.80 4.18 11.67
C ASP A 222 13.18 3.80 12.22
N GLY A 223 14.18 4.67 12.10
CA GLY A 223 15.50 4.43 12.68
C GLY A 223 15.49 4.37 14.22
N ILE A 224 14.63 5.14 14.89
CA ILE A 224 14.48 5.06 16.36
C ILE A 224 13.92 3.70 16.76
N VAL A 225 12.88 3.25 16.03
CA VAL A 225 12.24 1.96 16.25
C VAL A 225 13.20 0.81 15.98
N ASP A 226 13.91 0.82 14.85
CA ASP A 226 14.88 -0.21 14.48
C ASP A 226 16.02 -0.30 15.52
N TYR A 227 16.55 0.85 15.98
CA TYR A 227 17.60 0.86 16.99
C TYR A 227 17.11 0.29 18.34
N ALA A 228 15.90 0.66 18.76
CA ALA A 228 15.32 0.15 19.99
C ALA A 228 15.06 -1.37 19.87
N THR A 229 14.47 -1.84 18.77
CA THR A 229 14.27 -3.27 18.50
C THR A 229 15.59 -4.04 18.57
N VAL A 230 16.66 -3.51 18.00
CA VAL A 230 17.99 -4.11 18.07
C VAL A 230 18.44 -4.29 19.53
N GLN A 231 18.31 -3.26 20.37
CA GLN A 231 18.74 -3.30 21.77
C GLN A 231 17.92 -4.27 22.63
N PHE A 232 16.60 -4.35 22.40
CA PHE A 232 15.74 -5.29 23.14
C PHE A 232 15.94 -6.73 22.69
N THR A 233 16.05 -6.99 21.39
CA THR A 233 16.14 -8.37 20.85
C THR A 233 17.55 -8.94 20.85
N GLY A 234 18.57 -8.10 20.70
CA GLY A 234 19.98 -8.50 20.72
C GLY A 234 20.64 -8.39 22.09
N GLY A 235 19.91 -7.85 23.07
CA GLY A 235 20.42 -7.48 24.39
C GLY A 235 21.15 -6.14 24.38
N ALA A 236 21.23 -5.49 25.55
CA ALA A 236 21.71 -4.11 25.71
C ALA A 236 23.13 -3.84 25.15
N ASN A 237 23.94 -4.89 24.98
CA ASN A 237 25.31 -4.80 24.50
C ASN A 237 25.47 -5.11 23.00
N VAL A 238 24.39 -5.40 22.26
CA VAL A 238 24.48 -5.84 20.86
C VAL A 238 25.23 -4.85 19.99
N THR A 239 24.99 -3.55 20.17
CA THR A 239 25.64 -2.47 19.41
C THR A 239 27.14 -2.34 19.70
N SER A 240 27.61 -2.91 20.82
CA SER A 240 29.03 -2.97 21.19
C SER A 240 29.74 -4.21 20.65
N GLN A 241 29.00 -5.20 20.14
CA GLN A 241 29.61 -6.39 19.53
C GLN A 241 30.36 -6.00 18.25
N ALA A 242 31.48 -6.67 17.98
CA ALA A 242 32.38 -6.30 16.88
C ALA A 242 31.67 -6.23 15.51
N TRP A 243 30.76 -7.17 15.22
CA TRP A 243 30.01 -7.20 13.96
C TRP A 243 29.00 -6.06 13.84
N ALA A 244 28.31 -5.72 14.94
CA ALA A 244 27.32 -4.64 14.95
C ALA A 244 27.99 -3.26 14.92
N SER A 245 29.08 -3.11 15.68
CA SER A 245 29.89 -1.89 15.68
C SER A 245 30.51 -1.62 14.31
N ALA A 246 30.91 -2.67 13.58
CA ALA A 246 31.41 -2.55 12.22
C ALA A 246 30.35 -1.96 11.27
N ILE A 247 29.11 -2.46 11.32
CA ILE A 247 27.98 -1.94 10.51
C ILE A 247 27.71 -0.47 10.83
N LEU A 248 27.62 -0.10 12.11
CA LEU A 248 27.31 1.28 12.51
C LEU A 248 28.40 2.28 12.12
N LYS A 249 29.67 1.86 12.12
CA LYS A 249 30.82 2.71 11.78
C LYS A 249 31.08 2.81 10.27
N ASP A 250 30.59 1.87 9.47
CA ASP A 250 30.83 1.85 8.03
C ASP A 250 30.03 2.95 7.32
N LYS A 251 30.70 4.04 6.98
CA LYS A 251 30.10 5.19 6.28
C LYS A 251 29.75 4.88 4.82
N ALA A 252 30.27 3.81 4.24
CA ALA A 252 29.93 3.41 2.88
C ALA A 252 28.51 2.84 2.78
N LEU A 253 27.93 2.38 3.90
CA LEU A 253 26.58 1.82 3.98
C LEU A 253 25.47 2.87 4.04
N GLY A 254 25.78 4.15 3.85
CA GLY A 254 24.80 5.24 3.78
C GLY A 254 24.66 6.03 5.06
N THR A 255 23.45 6.55 5.31
CA THR A 255 23.14 7.32 6.52
C THR A 255 23.19 6.45 7.76
N ILE A 256 23.09 7.05 8.94
CA ILE A 256 23.02 6.27 10.18
C ILE A 256 21.70 5.50 10.29
N ASP A 257 20.60 6.05 9.78
CA ASP A 257 19.32 5.36 9.66
C ASP A 257 19.44 4.10 8.78
N ASP A 258 20.12 4.19 7.63
CA ASP A 258 20.38 3.03 6.75
C ASP A 258 21.20 1.94 7.46
N ARG A 259 22.24 2.35 8.19
CA ARG A 259 23.09 1.42 8.97
C ARG A 259 22.34 0.74 10.10
N VAL A 260 21.43 1.44 10.76
CA VAL A 260 20.59 0.87 11.82
C VAL A 260 19.59 -0.13 11.23
N ALA A 261 19.00 0.16 10.06
CA ALA A 261 18.14 -0.79 9.35
C ALA A 261 18.90 -2.06 8.92
N ILE A 262 20.13 -1.90 8.39
CA ILE A 262 21.02 -3.03 8.05
C ILE A 262 21.36 -3.83 9.31
N LEU A 263 21.66 -3.17 10.42
CA LEU A 263 21.96 -3.80 11.70
C LEU A 263 20.77 -4.63 12.19
N ASN A 264 19.54 -4.08 12.13
CA ASN A 264 18.33 -4.79 12.51
C ASN A 264 18.15 -6.06 11.67
N ASN A 265 18.23 -5.94 10.34
CA ASN A 265 18.14 -7.09 9.44
C ASN A 265 19.21 -8.16 9.71
N ALA A 266 20.46 -7.73 9.96
CA ALA A 266 21.55 -8.64 10.29
C ALA A 266 21.33 -9.36 11.62
N LEU A 267 20.79 -8.68 12.63
CA LEU A 267 20.44 -9.29 13.92
C LEU A 267 19.33 -10.35 13.74
N GLN A 268 18.26 -10.01 13.02
CA GLN A 268 17.16 -10.94 12.78
C GLN A 268 17.61 -12.20 12.01
N ALA A 269 18.51 -12.04 11.03
CA ALA A 269 19.11 -13.17 10.33
C ALA A 269 19.90 -14.07 11.28
N ARG A 270 20.64 -13.50 12.24
CA ARG A 270 21.39 -14.28 13.25
C ARG A 270 20.48 -15.02 14.21
N LEU A 271 19.42 -14.37 14.69
CA LEU A 271 18.43 -14.99 15.58
C LEU A 271 17.69 -16.14 14.86
N SER A 272 17.37 -15.97 13.58
CA SER A 272 16.74 -17.00 12.75
C SER A 272 17.67 -18.19 12.49
N LEU A 273 18.98 -17.96 12.33
CA LEU A 273 19.96 -19.04 12.19
C LEU A 273 20.17 -19.79 13.51
N ALA A 274 20.16 -19.08 14.65
CA ALA A 274 20.28 -19.69 15.97
C ALA A 274 19.10 -20.59 16.30
N SER A 275 17.87 -20.22 15.91
CA SER A 275 16.69 -21.07 16.12
C SER A 275 16.69 -22.32 15.25
N VAL A 276 17.24 -22.25 14.03
CA VAL A 276 17.38 -23.42 13.13
C VAL A 276 18.46 -24.38 13.63
N LEU A 277 19.58 -23.88 14.15
CA LEU A 277 20.68 -24.71 14.66
C LEU A 277 20.43 -25.27 16.08
N GLY A 278 19.58 -24.62 16.88
CA GLY A 278 19.18 -25.11 18.21
C GLY A 278 18.19 -26.27 18.20
N ALA A 279 17.65 -26.64 17.03
CA ALA A 279 16.70 -27.74 16.87
C ALA A 279 17.35 -29.13 16.65
N ASP A 280 18.68 -29.21 16.54
CA ASP A 280 19.42 -30.44 16.16
C ASP A 280 20.32 -31.01 17.28
N THR A 281 19.92 -30.83 18.54
CA THR A 281 20.56 -31.54 19.67
C THR A 281 19.51 -32.18 20.57
N SER A 282 18.93 -33.29 20.12
CA SER A 282 18.32 -34.27 21.01
C SER A 282 19.10 -35.59 20.86
N PRO A 283 19.66 -36.16 21.95
CA PRO A 283 20.62 -37.24 21.87
C PRO A 283 19.92 -38.56 21.47
N GLU A 284 20.53 -39.31 20.56
CA GLU A 284 20.11 -40.67 20.22
C GLU A 284 20.01 -41.54 21.50
N PRO A 285 18.93 -42.33 21.68
CA PRO A 285 18.88 -43.30 22.75
C PRO A 285 19.81 -44.46 22.40
N ILE A 286 20.80 -44.68 23.28
CA ILE A 286 21.66 -45.87 23.27
C ILE A 286 20.77 -47.06 23.62
N ASN A 287 20.50 -47.93 22.64
CA ASN A 287 19.86 -49.22 22.87
C ASN A 287 20.85 -50.14 23.60
N SER A 288 20.42 -50.71 24.73
CA SER A 288 21.01 -51.89 25.39
C SER A 288 19.90 -52.90 25.68
#